data_AF-A0A7C2JH23-F1
#
_entry.id   AF-A0A7C2JH23-F1
#
_cell.length_a   1.000
_cell.length_b   1.000
_cell.length_c   1.000
_cell.angle_alpha   90.00
_cell.angle_beta   90.00
_cell.angle_gamma   90.00
#
_symmetry.space_group_name_H-M   'P 1'
#
loop_
_entity.id
_entity.type
_entity.pdbx_description
1 polymer ?
#
loop_
_entity_poly.entity_id
_entity_poly.type
_entity_poly.pdbx_seq_one_letter_code
_entity_poly.pdbx_strand_id
1 'polypeptide(L)'
;MSPISTPTRRTYYLASPTEKDRLLLWIPKEELEVMVQEDLLPRSVLEDYPDGAEVEVTPSGFDELGLDLGVSPETIKAVYDQLAERGQVPQSGLVDGAALESAARQMETVEAGEGPPRFSLESLERLPDLADRESLEPEMSDGEDAETFLRDLA
;
A
#
# COMPACT_ATOMS: atom_id res chain seq x y z
N MET A 1 -23.36 -8.24 14.05
CA MET A 1 -22.15 -8.58 13.26
C MET A 1 -21.31 -7.32 13.25
N SER A 2 -20.01 -7.39 13.48
CA SER A 2 -19.16 -6.19 13.49
C SER A 2 -19.14 -5.57 12.08
N PRO A 3 -19.13 -4.23 11.96
CA PRO A 3 -19.01 -3.56 10.67
C PRO A 3 -17.74 -4.02 9.95
N ILE A 4 -17.81 -4.13 8.62
CA ILE A 4 -16.64 -4.38 7.79
C ILE A 4 -15.90 -3.05 7.68
N SER A 5 -14.79 -2.93 8.40
CA SER A 5 -13.91 -1.76 8.28
C SER A 5 -12.95 -1.94 7.11
N THR A 6 -12.97 -0.99 6.17
CA THR A 6 -12.00 -0.90 5.08
C THR A 6 -11.04 0.27 5.32
N PRO A 7 -9.77 0.17 4.86
CA PRO A 7 -8.86 1.31 4.95
C PRO A 7 -9.37 2.48 4.11
N THR A 8 -9.29 3.70 4.65
CA THR A 8 -9.70 4.94 3.96
C THR A 8 -8.59 5.51 3.07
N ARG A 9 -7.39 4.94 3.15
CA ARG A 9 -6.22 5.31 2.34
C ARG A 9 -5.55 4.09 1.74
N ARG A 10 -4.64 4.35 0.80
CA ARG A 10 -3.74 3.33 0.25
C ARG A 10 -3.03 2.56 1.37
N THR A 11 -3.07 1.24 1.30
CA THR A 11 -2.60 0.38 2.38
C THR A 11 -1.92 -0.87 1.83
N TYR A 12 -0.76 -1.21 2.39
CA TYR A 12 -0.03 -2.43 2.05
C TYR A 12 -0.21 -3.52 3.11
N TYR A 13 -0.39 -4.76 2.68
CA TYR A 13 -0.55 -5.91 3.57
C TYR A 13 -0.23 -7.22 2.86
N LEU A 14 0.11 -8.25 3.65
CA LEU A 14 0.30 -9.60 3.11
C LEU A 14 -1.05 -10.23 2.75
N ALA A 15 -1.12 -10.92 1.62
CA ALA A 15 -2.31 -11.65 1.17
C ALA A 15 -2.81 -12.65 2.23
N SER A 16 -1.88 -13.25 2.96
CA SER A 16 -2.19 -14.00 4.18
C SER A 16 -1.00 -14.02 5.15
N PRO A 17 -1.21 -14.27 6.45
CA PRO A 17 -0.12 -14.43 7.42
C PRO A 17 0.89 -15.54 7.07
N THR A 18 0.47 -16.48 6.21
CA THR A 18 1.27 -17.61 5.73
C THR A 18 1.98 -17.34 4.41
N GLU A 19 1.51 -16.38 3.61
CA GLU A 19 2.08 -16.00 2.31
C GLU A 19 2.91 -14.72 2.44
N LYS A 20 4.08 -14.85 3.07
CA LYS A 20 5.00 -13.70 3.31
C LYS A 20 5.57 -13.08 2.03
N ASP A 21 5.51 -13.81 0.91
CA ASP A 21 6.03 -13.34 -0.36
C ASP A 21 5.01 -12.51 -1.16
N ARG A 22 3.72 -12.56 -0.79
CA ARG A 22 2.64 -11.93 -1.54
C ARG A 22 2.17 -10.67 -0.82
N LEU A 23 2.74 -9.54 -1.21
CA LEU A 23 2.35 -8.22 -0.75
C LEU A 23 1.26 -7.65 -1.68
N LEU A 24 0.19 -7.15 -1.09
CA LEU A 24 -0.93 -6.51 -1.76
C LEU A 24 -0.97 -5.02 -1.39
N LEU A 25 -1.51 -4.23 -2.31
CA LEU A 25 -1.84 -2.82 -2.14
C LEU A 25 -3.34 -2.65 -2.36
N TRP A 26 -4.04 -2.19 -1.33
CA TRP A 26 -5.41 -1.68 -1.45
C TRP A 26 -5.37 -0.19 -1.77
N ILE A 27 -6.14 0.23 -2.77
CA ILE A 27 -6.37 1.62 -3.14
C ILE A 27 -7.88 1.88 -3.06
N PRO A 28 -8.37 2.65 -2.08
CA PRO A 28 -9.79 2.98 -1.99
C PRO A 28 -10.21 3.85 -3.18
N LYS A 29 -11.50 3.83 -3.48
CA LYS A 29 -12.08 4.55 -4.62
C LYS A 29 -11.68 6.03 -4.66
N GLU A 30 -11.76 6.72 -3.53
CA GLU A 30 -11.45 8.15 -3.44
C GLU A 30 -9.98 8.42 -3.81
N GLU A 31 -9.07 7.53 -3.45
CA GLU A 31 -7.66 7.59 -3.86
C GLU A 31 -7.48 7.25 -5.34
N LEU A 32 -8.19 6.25 -5.88
CA LEU A 32 -8.18 5.96 -7.32
C LEU A 32 -8.59 7.19 -8.14
N GLU A 33 -9.64 7.90 -7.71
CA GLU A 33 -10.10 9.11 -8.39
C GLU A 33 -9.04 10.22 -8.38
N VAL A 34 -8.31 10.39 -7.28
CA VAL A 34 -7.19 11.34 -7.19
C VAL A 34 -6.03 10.91 -8.07
N MET A 35 -5.63 9.64 -8.02
CA MET A 35 -4.51 9.10 -8.80
C MET A 35 -4.75 9.21 -10.31
N VAL A 36 -5.99 9.02 -10.78
CA VAL A 36 -6.35 9.27 -12.18
C VAL A 36 -6.26 10.75 -12.54
N GLN A 37 -6.60 11.67 -11.63
CA GLN A 37 -6.43 13.11 -11.86
C GLN A 37 -4.95 13.51 -11.91
N GLU A 38 -4.09 12.79 -11.21
CA GLU A 38 -2.63 12.99 -11.16
C GLU A 38 -1.87 12.22 -12.26
N ASP A 39 -2.56 11.56 -13.20
CA ASP A 39 -1.99 10.76 -14.30
C ASP A 39 -1.17 9.54 -13.82
N LEU A 40 -1.40 9.07 -12.59
CA LEU A 40 -0.74 7.89 -12.03
C LEU A 40 -1.45 6.57 -12.40
N LEU A 41 -2.69 6.68 -12.92
CA LEU A 41 -3.53 5.57 -13.35
C LEU A 41 -4.37 5.97 -14.59
N PRO A 42 -4.67 5.03 -15.49
CA PRO A 42 -5.59 5.28 -16.60
C PRO A 42 -7.04 5.39 -16.10
N ARG A 43 -7.80 6.28 -16.73
CA ARG A 43 -9.20 6.56 -16.35
C ARG A 43 -10.13 5.33 -16.40
N SER A 44 -9.81 4.32 -17.22
CA SER A 44 -10.59 3.07 -17.32
C SER A 44 -10.65 2.30 -16.00
N VAL A 45 -9.65 2.47 -15.12
CA VAL A 45 -9.61 1.80 -13.81
C VAL A 45 -10.80 2.20 -12.93
N LEU A 46 -11.34 3.42 -13.08
CA LEU A 46 -12.54 3.84 -12.33
C LEU A 46 -13.81 3.09 -12.76
N GLU A 47 -13.84 2.58 -13.98
CA GLU A 47 -14.97 1.78 -14.50
C GLU A 47 -14.82 0.31 -14.09
N ASP A 48 -13.59 -0.20 -14.10
CA ASP A 48 -13.28 -1.59 -13.76
C ASP A 48 -13.30 -1.85 -12.24
N TYR A 49 -12.99 -0.84 -11.43
CA TYR A 49 -12.83 -0.93 -9.97
C TYR A 49 -13.65 0.14 -9.22
N PRO A 50 -15.00 0.04 -9.23
CA PRO A 50 -15.89 1.10 -8.72
C PRO A 50 -15.82 1.32 -7.19
N ASP A 51 -15.32 0.33 -6.45
CA ASP A 51 -15.25 0.34 -4.97
C ASP A 51 -13.83 0.46 -4.42
N GLY A 52 -12.83 0.60 -5.30
CA GLY A 52 -11.42 0.48 -4.96
C GLY A 52 -10.76 -0.71 -5.66
N ALA A 53 -9.43 -0.71 -5.70
CA ALA A 53 -8.63 -1.72 -6.37
C ALA A 53 -7.67 -2.38 -5.40
N GLU A 54 -7.52 -3.69 -5.54
CA GLU A 54 -6.49 -4.48 -4.87
C GLU A 54 -5.50 -4.94 -5.94
N VAL A 55 -4.22 -4.65 -5.75
CA VAL A 55 -3.16 -4.98 -6.70
C VAL A 55 -2.02 -5.70 -5.99
N GLU A 56 -1.50 -6.76 -6.62
CA GLU A 56 -0.31 -7.43 -6.12
C GLU A 56 0.94 -6.59 -6.42
N VAL A 57 1.79 -6.36 -5.41
CA VAL A 57 2.99 -5.52 -5.50
C VAL A 57 4.09 -6.25 -6.25
N THR A 58 3.91 -6.30 -7.57
CA THR A 58 4.81 -6.89 -8.56
C THR A 58 4.78 -6.03 -9.82
N PRO A 59 5.80 -6.11 -10.69
CA PRO A 59 5.79 -5.40 -11.96
C PRO A 59 4.54 -5.71 -12.78
N SER A 60 4.14 -6.98 -12.87
CA SER A 60 2.96 -7.39 -13.64
C SER A 60 1.65 -6.87 -13.06
N GLY A 61 1.51 -6.83 -11.72
CA GLY A 61 0.32 -6.27 -11.09
C GLY A 61 0.19 -4.76 -11.34
N PHE A 62 1.30 -4.03 -11.25
CA PHE A 62 1.32 -2.60 -11.55
C PHE A 62 1.05 -2.34 -13.04
N ASP A 63 1.67 -3.10 -13.93
CA ASP A 63 1.45 -3.00 -15.38
C ASP A 63 -0.01 -3.28 -15.77
N GLU A 64 -0.67 -4.24 -15.11
CA GLU A 64 -2.08 -4.60 -15.37
C GLU A 64 -3.02 -3.43 -15.09
N LEU A 65 -2.77 -2.67 -14.01
CA LEU A 65 -3.54 -1.47 -13.69
C LEU A 65 -3.02 -0.21 -14.41
N GLY A 66 -1.85 -0.26 -15.04
CA GLY A 66 -1.16 0.92 -15.54
C GLY A 66 -0.76 1.88 -14.41
N LEU A 67 -0.39 1.32 -13.25
CA LEU A 67 -0.05 2.05 -12.03
C LEU A 67 1.40 2.55 -12.06
N ASP A 68 1.59 3.86 -11.96
CA ASP A 68 2.90 4.48 -11.78
C ASP A 68 2.97 5.26 -10.46
N LEU A 69 3.65 4.71 -9.46
CA LEU A 69 3.88 5.38 -8.17
C LEU A 69 5.19 6.18 -8.15
N GLY A 70 5.98 6.16 -9.23
CA GLY A 70 7.34 6.73 -9.28
C GLY A 70 8.34 6.01 -8.37
N VAL A 71 8.04 4.76 -8.01
CA VAL A 71 8.86 3.85 -7.20
C VAL A 71 8.63 2.42 -7.69
N SER A 72 9.69 1.62 -7.75
CA SER A 72 9.57 0.22 -8.20
C SER A 72 8.85 -0.67 -7.17
N PRO A 73 7.97 -1.60 -7.59
CA PRO A 73 7.29 -2.53 -6.68
C PRO A 73 8.26 -3.41 -5.91
N GLU A 74 9.43 -3.74 -6.48
CA GLU A 74 10.49 -4.47 -5.77
C GLU A 74 11.06 -3.67 -4.59
N THR A 75 11.22 -2.36 -4.75
CA THR A 75 11.70 -1.48 -3.68
C THR A 75 10.66 -1.38 -2.57
N ILE A 76 9.38 -1.22 -2.92
CA ILE A 76 8.28 -1.23 -1.96
C ILE A 76 8.28 -2.53 -1.15
N LYS A 77 8.37 -3.68 -1.84
CA LYS A 77 8.41 -4.99 -1.19
C LYS A 77 9.62 -5.13 -0.27
N ALA A 78 10.80 -4.71 -0.70
CA ALA A 78 12.01 -4.75 0.11
C ALA A 78 11.85 -3.93 1.41
N VAL A 79 11.26 -2.73 1.32
CA VAL A 79 11.02 -1.88 2.51
C VAL A 79 10.03 -2.56 3.46
N TYR A 80 8.93 -3.11 2.93
CA TYR A 80 7.93 -3.80 3.74
C TYR A 80 8.53 -5.00 4.48
N ASP A 81 9.28 -5.85 3.77
CA ASP A 81 9.91 -7.04 4.33
C ASP A 81 10.86 -6.67 5.48
N GLN A 82 11.54 -5.53 5.40
CA GLN A 82 12.38 -5.04 6.50
C GLN A 82 11.62 -4.53 7.71
N LEU A 83 10.54 -3.79 7.48
CA LEU A 83 9.66 -3.40 8.59
C LEU A 83 9.12 -4.65 9.28
N ALA A 84 8.83 -5.72 8.52
CA ALA A 84 8.37 -6.99 9.10
C ALA A 84 9.49 -7.67 9.91
N GLU A 85 10.71 -7.76 9.38
CA GLU A 85 11.88 -8.34 10.07
C GLU A 85 12.25 -7.60 11.35
N ARG A 86 12.14 -6.28 11.36
CA ARG A 86 12.39 -5.42 12.54
C ARG A 86 11.23 -5.42 13.52
N GLY A 87 10.12 -6.07 13.20
CA GLY A 87 8.89 -6.02 13.99
C GLY A 87 8.34 -4.61 14.10
N GLN A 88 8.49 -3.80 13.06
CA GLN A 88 7.94 -2.44 12.93
C GLN A 88 6.60 -2.43 12.19
N VAL A 89 6.26 -3.48 11.44
CA VAL A 89 4.89 -3.67 10.93
C VAL A 89 3.89 -3.68 12.10
N PRO A 90 2.76 -2.96 11.98
CA PRO A 90 1.70 -2.98 12.99
C PRO A 90 1.14 -4.39 13.23
N GLN A 91 0.48 -4.59 14.38
CA GLN A 91 -0.11 -5.91 14.69
C GLN A 91 -1.24 -6.28 13.72
N SER A 92 -1.92 -5.28 13.17
CA SER A 92 -2.92 -5.44 12.10
C SER A 92 -2.33 -5.99 10.80
N GLY A 93 -1.01 -5.90 10.60
CA GLY A 93 -0.33 -6.28 9.36
C GLY A 93 -0.50 -5.27 8.22
N LEU A 94 -1.29 -4.21 8.46
CA LEU A 94 -1.59 -3.13 7.53
C LEU A 94 -0.56 -2.02 7.69
N VAL A 95 -0.04 -1.52 6.59
CA VAL A 95 0.94 -0.41 6.57
C VAL A 95 0.42 0.71 5.68
N ASP A 96 0.42 1.94 6.19
CA ASP A 96 0.05 3.15 5.45
C ASP A 96 0.91 3.29 4.18
N GLY A 97 0.22 3.50 3.05
CA GLY A 97 0.86 3.51 1.76
C GLY A 97 1.77 4.70 1.53
N ALA A 98 1.38 5.89 1.99
CA ALA A 98 2.21 7.09 1.82
C ALA A 98 3.52 6.99 2.60
N ALA A 99 3.48 6.44 3.81
CA ALA A 99 4.66 6.20 4.63
C ALA A 99 5.61 5.19 3.97
N LEU A 100 5.09 4.05 3.50
CA LEU A 100 5.90 3.01 2.87
C LEU A 100 6.51 3.48 1.56
N GLU A 101 5.72 4.13 0.69
CA GLU A 101 6.18 4.65 -0.59
C GLU A 101 7.21 5.78 -0.40
N SER A 102 7.05 6.65 0.60
CA SER A 102 8.04 7.68 0.92
C SER A 102 9.38 7.07 1.36
N ALA A 103 9.35 6.02 2.18
CA ALA A 103 10.56 5.29 2.57
C ALA A 103 11.22 4.60 1.37
N ALA A 104 10.41 4.00 0.49
CA ALA A 104 10.90 3.36 -0.73
C ALA A 104 11.55 4.36 -1.71
N ARG A 105 10.94 5.53 -1.94
CA ARG A 105 11.54 6.60 -2.76
C ARG A 105 12.86 7.11 -2.19
N GLN A 106 12.97 7.22 -0.87
CA GLN A 106 14.22 7.61 -0.21
C GLN A 106 15.33 6.58 -0.48
N MET A 107 15.00 5.29 -0.47
CA MET A 107 15.96 4.25 -0.82
C MET A 107 16.40 4.33 -2.29
N GLU A 108 15.48 4.43 -3.24
CA GLU A 108 15.82 4.54 -4.67
C GLU A 108 16.66 5.79 -4.97
N THR A 109 16.41 6.90 -4.27
CA THR A 109 17.20 8.13 -4.42
C THR A 109 18.65 7.97 -3.91
N VAL A 110 18.86 7.17 -2.87
CA VAL A 110 20.21 6.88 -2.31
C VAL A 110 21.02 5.99 -3.25
N GLU A 111 20.37 5.12 -4.02
CA GLU A 111 21.04 4.17 -4.94
C GLU A 111 21.37 4.77 -6.33
N ALA A 112 20.85 5.96 -6.66
CA ALA A 112 21.14 6.65 -7.93
C ALA A 112 22.58 7.21 -8.04
N GLY A 113 23.43 6.98 -7.02
CA GLY A 113 24.88 7.22 -7.09
C GLY A 113 25.63 6.03 -7.69
N GLU A 114 26.07 6.17 -8.96
CA GLU A 114 27.02 5.30 -9.68
C GLU A 114 26.94 3.78 -9.39
N GLY A 115 25.88 3.10 -9.83
CA GLY A 115 25.86 1.64 -9.91
C GLY A 115 24.47 1.04 -10.18
N PRO A 116 24.37 -0.25 -10.56
CA PRO A 116 23.09 -0.95 -10.53
C PRO A 116 22.57 -1.00 -9.09
N PRO A 117 21.24 -0.94 -8.85
CA PRO A 117 20.66 -0.95 -7.51
C PRO A 117 21.11 -2.21 -6.81
N ARG A 118 21.97 -2.03 -5.82
CA ARG A 118 22.43 -3.09 -4.94
C ARG A 118 21.88 -2.70 -3.60
N PHE A 119 20.65 -3.17 -3.32
CA PHE A 119 20.04 -3.14 -2.00
C PHE A 119 21.04 -3.67 -0.96
N SER A 120 21.88 -2.77 -0.46
CA SER A 120 22.95 -3.12 0.45
C SER A 120 22.37 -3.05 1.85
N LEU A 121 22.76 -3.98 2.73
CA LEU A 121 22.36 -3.92 4.13
C LEU A 121 22.64 -2.53 4.74
N GLU A 122 23.66 -1.81 4.25
CA GLU A 122 23.96 -0.44 4.66
C GLU A 122 22.94 0.61 4.15
N SER A 123 22.41 0.49 2.93
CA SER A 123 21.30 1.34 2.41
C SER A 123 20.04 1.16 3.27
N LEU A 124 19.85 -0.07 3.73
CA LEU A 124 18.69 -0.54 4.47
C LEU A 124 18.73 -0.12 5.96
N GLU A 125 19.93 -0.07 6.56
CA GLU A 125 20.16 0.49 7.91
C GLU A 125 19.95 2.02 7.96
N ARG A 126 19.95 2.70 6.81
CA ARG A 126 19.74 4.16 6.70
C ARG A 126 18.29 4.57 6.49
N LEU A 127 17.37 3.61 6.35
CA LEU A 127 15.95 3.93 6.39
C LEU A 127 15.68 4.71 7.68
N PRO A 128 14.99 5.86 7.62
CA PRO A 128 14.57 6.53 8.84
C PRO A 128 13.81 5.51 9.66
N ASP A 129 14.10 5.45 10.96
CA ASP A 129 13.24 4.73 11.90
C ASP A 129 11.85 5.31 11.66
N LEU A 130 10.94 4.54 11.06
CA LEU A 130 9.53 4.88 10.94
C LEU A 130 8.98 4.74 12.36
N ALA A 131 9.46 5.63 13.22
CA ALA A 131 9.38 5.58 14.66
C ALA A 131 8.00 6.07 15.05
N ASP A 132 7.04 5.19 14.85
CA ASP A 132 5.88 4.92 15.70
C ASP A 132 5.00 3.94 14.93
N ARG A 133 4.84 2.71 15.44
CA ARG A 133 4.01 1.67 14.79
C ARG A 133 2.57 2.15 14.59
N GLU A 134 2.09 3.02 15.48
CA GLU A 134 0.79 3.68 15.36
C GLU A 134 0.70 4.66 14.18
N SER A 135 1.83 5.27 13.75
CA SER A 135 1.86 6.16 12.58
C SER A 135 1.88 5.40 11.26
N LEU A 136 2.12 4.09 11.29
CA LEU A 136 2.08 3.20 10.13
C LEU A 136 0.74 2.49 9.98
N GLU A 137 -0.17 2.58 10.95
CA GLU A 137 -1.51 2.01 10.79
C GLU A 137 -2.36 2.91 9.90
N PRO A 138 -3.05 2.35 8.89
CA PRO A 138 -3.95 3.15 8.07
C PRO A 138 -5.16 3.59 8.88
N GLU A 139 -5.72 4.74 8.51
CA GLU A 139 -7.04 5.15 9.00
C GLU A 139 -8.11 4.16 8.50
N MET A 140 -9.00 3.73 9.39
CA MET A 140 -10.06 2.76 9.10
C MET A 140 -11.42 3.45 9.08
N SER A 141 -12.29 3.07 8.15
CA SER A 141 -13.68 3.51 8.16
C SER A 141 -14.51 2.62 9.09
N ASP A 142 -15.35 3.24 9.92
CA ASP A 142 -16.43 2.54 10.61
C ASP A 142 -17.54 2.28 9.57
N GLY A 143 -17.56 1.10 8.96
CA GLY A 143 -18.61 0.74 8.01
C GLY A 143 -20.00 0.89 8.63
N GLU A 144 -20.97 1.42 7.89
CA GLU A 144 -22.36 1.46 8.35
C GLU A 144 -22.91 0.03 8.50
N ASP A 145 -23.57 -0.23 9.64
CA ASP A 145 -24.23 -1.51 9.90
C ASP A 145 -25.19 -1.87 8.76
N ALA A 146 -25.08 -3.10 8.26
CA ALA A 146 -25.93 -3.63 7.18
C ALA A 146 -27.46 -3.56 7.50
N GLU A 147 -27.84 -3.40 8.77
CA GLU A 147 -29.23 -3.22 9.19
C GLU A 147 -29.82 -1.85 8.86
N THR A 148 -29.02 -0.79 8.73
CA THR A 148 -29.50 0.55 8.34
C THR A 148 -29.89 0.57 6.87
N PHE A 149 -29.10 -0.07 6.00
CA PHE A 149 -29.36 -0.15 4.57
C PHE A 149 -30.65 -0.92 4.25
N LEU A 150 -30.96 -1.98 5.02
CA LEU A 150 -32.20 -2.76 4.84
C LEU A 150 -33.45 -2.07 5.40
N ARG A 151 -33.29 -1.06 6.28
CA ARG A 151 -34.41 -0.28 6.83
C ARG A 151 -34.85 0.87 5.92
N ASP A 152 -33.94 1.47 5.17
CA ASP A 152 -34.27 2.53 4.20
C ASP A 152 -34.85 2.01 2.87
N LEU A 153 -34.87 0.68 2.69
CA LEU A 153 -35.51 -0.02 1.58
C LEU A 153 -36.90 -0.58 1.91
N ALA A 154 -37.42 -0.37 3.13
CA ALA A 154 -38.70 -0.90 3.62
C ALA A 154 -39.81 0.15 3.70
#